data_AF-A0A0V1JPW1-F1
#
_entry.id   AF-A0A0V1JPW1-F1
#
_cell.length_a   1.000
_cell.length_b   1.000
_cell.length_c   1.000
_cell.angle_alpha   90.00
_cell.angle_beta   90.00
_cell.angle_gamma   90.00
#
_symmetry.space_group_name_H-M   'P 1'
#
loop_
_entity.id
_entity.type
_entity.pdbx_description
1 polymer ?
#
loop_
_entity_poly.entity_id
_entity_poly.type
_entity_poly.pdbx_seq_one_letter_code
_entity_poly.pdbx_strand_id
1 'polypeptide(L)'
;MQHHVKWNKAQWPKAAEKILKNVYVDDLLCSFDDRTEAMECMKELKQLMGTAGFCLTKWSSNEPTVLRSLPEKMLYQSVWRCIRDGIMECVLSDVF
;
A
#
# COMPACT_ATOMS: atom_id res chain seq x y z
N MET A 1 1.31 15.49 -6.50
CA MET A 1 0.66 14.17 -6.34
C MET A 1 -0.80 14.18 -6.85
N GLN A 2 -1.74 14.90 -6.23
CA GLN A 2 -3.17 14.82 -6.62
C GLN A 2 -3.47 15.16 -8.08
N HIS A 3 -2.78 16.14 -8.66
CA HIS A 3 -2.91 16.49 -10.08
C HIS A 3 -2.58 15.31 -11.00
N HIS A 4 -1.45 14.65 -10.77
CA HIS A 4 -1.02 13.46 -11.53
C HIS A 4 -2.02 12.31 -11.43
N VAL A 5 -2.57 12.10 -10.23
CA VAL A 5 -3.58 11.06 -9.96
C VAL A 5 -4.86 11.34 -10.75
N LYS A 6 -5.33 12.59 -10.79
CA LYS A 6 -6.52 12.97 -11.57
C LYS A 6 -6.31 12.73 -13.07
N TRP A 7 -5.14 13.05 -13.60
CA TRP A 7 -4.81 12.84 -15.02
C TRP A 7 -4.76 11.36 -15.42
N ASN A 8 -4.31 10.50 -14.52
CA ASN A 8 -4.12 9.07 -14.80
C ASN A 8 -5.27 8.18 -14.31
N LYS A 9 -6.36 8.78 -13.79
CA LYS A 9 -7.50 8.04 -13.20
C LYS A 9 -8.12 7.02 -14.15
N ALA A 10 -8.17 7.31 -15.44
CA ALA A 10 -8.73 6.39 -16.43
C ALA A 10 -7.96 5.06 -16.53
N GLN A 11 -6.65 5.09 -16.24
CA GLN A 11 -5.77 3.94 -16.38
C GLN A 11 -5.67 3.13 -15.07
N TRP A 12 -5.79 3.79 -13.91
CA TRP A 12 -5.81 3.15 -12.58
C TRP A 12 -6.95 3.68 -11.70
N PRO A 13 -8.21 3.33 -12.02
CA PRO A 13 -9.36 3.93 -11.37
C PRO A 13 -9.44 3.63 -9.87
N LYS A 14 -9.08 2.40 -9.45
CA LYS A 14 -9.13 1.99 -8.02
C LYS A 14 -8.07 2.72 -7.21
N ALA A 15 -6.81 2.69 -7.67
CA ALA A 15 -5.72 3.40 -7.00
C ALA A 15 -5.97 4.92 -6.93
N ALA A 16 -6.46 5.52 -8.02
CA ALA A 16 -6.72 6.96 -8.06
C ALA A 16 -7.84 7.37 -7.09
N GLU A 17 -8.91 6.58 -6.98
CA GLU A 17 -9.97 6.85 -6.00
C GLU A 17 -9.44 6.78 -4.57
N LYS A 18 -8.68 5.74 -4.23
CA LYS A 18 -8.12 5.56 -2.88
C LYS A 18 -7.13 6.67 -2.52
N ILE A 19 -6.25 7.05 -3.44
CA ILE A 19 -5.31 8.17 -3.21
C ILE A 19 -6.06 9.49 -2.97
N LEU A 20 -7.08 9.78 -3.76
CA LEU A 20 -7.83 11.04 -3.63
C LEU A 20 -8.67 11.10 -2.34
N LYS A 21 -9.10 9.96 -1.81
CA LYS A 21 -9.91 9.88 -0.59
C LYS A 21 -9.10 9.75 0.70
N ASN A 22 -7.93 9.09 0.64
CA ASN A 22 -7.26 8.59 1.83
C ASN A 22 -5.79 9.02 1.99
N VAL A 23 -5.26 9.88 1.12
CA VAL A 23 -3.94 10.48 1.36
C VAL A 23 -4.05 11.54 2.45
N TYR A 24 -3.33 11.32 3.55
CA TYR A 24 -3.05 12.33 4.56
C TYR A 24 -1.55 12.64 4.53
N VAL A 25 -1.19 13.78 3.95
CA VAL A 25 0.21 14.19 3.74
C VAL A 25 1.01 13.09 3.00
N ASP A 26 2.02 12.48 3.62
CA ASP A 26 2.89 11.46 3.00
C ASP A 26 2.33 10.03 3.16
N ASP A 27 1.28 9.84 3.97
CA ASP A 27 0.73 8.53 4.29
C ASP A 27 -0.57 8.24 3.52
N LEU A 28 -0.68 7.01 3.04
CA LEU A 28 -1.88 6.48 2.39
C LEU A 28 -2.42 5.29 3.19
N LEU A 29 -3.57 5.48 3.82
CA LEU A 29 -4.24 4.42 4.57
C LEU A 29 -5.47 3.91 3.81
N CYS A 30 -5.52 2.61 3.54
CA CYS A 30 -6.65 2.02 2.81
C CYS A 30 -7.16 0.76 3.51
N SER A 31 -8.47 0.64 3.65
CA SER A 31 -9.15 -0.59 4.05
C SER A 31 -9.86 -1.23 2.84
N PHE A 32 -9.96 -2.55 2.89
CA PHE A 32 -10.61 -3.42 1.91
C PHE A 32 -11.25 -4.60 2.64
N ASP A 33 -12.40 -5.06 2.14
CA ASP A 33 -13.09 -6.23 2.68
C ASP A 33 -12.56 -7.54 2.09
N ASP A 34 -12.03 -7.48 0.86
CA ASP A 34 -11.43 -8.63 0.16
C ASP A 34 -9.91 -8.48 0.01
N ARG A 35 -9.20 -9.57 0.27
CA ARG A 35 -7.75 -9.64 0.13
C ARG A 35 -7.30 -9.49 -1.32
N THR A 36 -8.01 -10.08 -2.28
CA THR A 36 -7.62 -10.03 -3.70
C THR A 36 -7.71 -8.59 -4.20
N GLU A 37 -8.77 -7.89 -3.83
CA GLU A 37 -8.93 -6.47 -4.11
C GLU A 37 -7.80 -5.62 -3.49
N ALA A 38 -7.40 -5.91 -2.24
CA ALA A 38 -6.27 -5.23 -1.60
C ALA A 38 -4.95 -5.44 -2.38
N MET A 39 -4.68 -6.68 -2.82
CA MET A 39 -3.48 -7.00 -3.62
C MET A 39 -3.48 -6.30 -4.98
N GLU A 40 -4.62 -6.26 -5.66
CA GLU A 40 -4.78 -5.54 -6.92
C GLU A 40 -4.54 -4.03 -6.72
N CYS A 41 -5.17 -3.43 -5.72
CA CYS A 41 -5.01 -2.01 -5.43
C CYS A 41 -3.55 -1.66 -5.11
N MET A 42 -2.88 -2.47 -4.29
CA MET A 42 -1.47 -2.32 -3.97
C MET A 42 -0.57 -2.37 -5.22
N LYS A 43 -0.86 -3.27 -6.16
CA LYS A 43 -0.16 -3.34 -7.45
C LYS A 43 -0.37 -2.07 -8.28
N GLU A 44 -1.61 -1.62 -8.41
CA GLU A 44 -1.95 -0.39 -9.14
C GLU A 44 -1.30 0.85 -8.50
N LEU A 45 -1.30 0.94 -7.16
CA LEU A 45 -0.70 2.05 -6.42
C LEU A 45 0.79 2.16 -6.72
N LYS A 46 1.53 1.04 -6.71
CA LYS A 46 2.95 1.03 -7.05
C LYS A 46 3.20 1.53 -8.47
N GLN A 47 2.37 1.10 -9.42
CA GLN A 47 2.51 1.50 -10.82
C GLN A 47 2.20 2.99 -10.99
N LEU A 48 1.05 3.44 -10.51
CA LEU A 48 0.60 4.82 -10.60
C LEU A 48 1.60 5.78 -9.94
N MET A 49 2.04 5.49 -8.72
CA MET A 49 3.01 6.33 -8.02
C MET A 49 4.38 6.29 -8.68
N GLY A 50 4.78 5.12 -9.21
CA GLY A 50 5.99 4.96 -10.02
C GLY A 50 6.00 5.84 -11.28
N THR A 51 4.84 6.04 -11.94
CA THR A 51 4.76 6.95 -13.09
C THR A 51 4.99 8.42 -12.75
N ALA A 52 4.81 8.80 -11.47
CA ALA A 52 5.13 10.12 -10.95
C ALA A 52 6.54 10.20 -10.32
N GLY A 53 7.36 9.15 -10.45
CA GLY A 53 8.69 9.08 -9.85
C GLY A 53 8.70 8.76 -8.35
N PHE A 54 7.55 8.37 -7.77
CA PHE A 54 7.46 8.01 -6.36
C PHE A 54 7.64 6.52 -6.14
N CYS A 55 8.51 6.16 -5.20
CA CYS A 55 8.62 4.80 -4.69
C CYS A 55 7.90 4.73 -3.33
N LEU A 56 6.73 4.08 -3.31
CA LEU A 56 6.02 3.83 -2.05
C LEU A 56 6.83 2.85 -1.19
N THR A 57 7.15 3.24 0.02
CA THR A 57 7.94 2.45 0.98
C THR A 57 7.17 2.28 2.28
N LYS A 58 7.70 1.42 3.16
CA LYS A 58 7.13 1.15 4.47
C LYS A 58 5.69 0.63 4.38
N TRP A 59 5.47 -0.41 3.59
CA TRP A 59 4.16 -1.05 3.47
C TRP A 59 3.82 -1.83 4.75
N SER A 60 2.57 -1.74 5.18
CA SER A 60 1.97 -2.54 6.26
C SER A 60 0.54 -2.95 5.86
N SER A 61 0.08 -4.10 6.34
CA SER A 61 -1.28 -4.64 6.20
C SER A 61 -1.55 -5.69 7.27
N ASN A 62 -2.73 -5.65 7.88
CA ASN A 62 -3.21 -6.69 8.79
C ASN A 62 -3.35 -8.09 8.15
N GLU A 63 -3.26 -8.21 6.82
CA GLU A 63 -3.29 -9.47 6.08
C GLU A 63 -1.91 -9.74 5.45
N PRO A 64 -1.04 -10.57 6.08
CA PRO A 64 0.36 -10.75 5.65
C PRO A 64 0.53 -11.23 4.20
N THR A 65 -0.44 -12.00 3.69
CA THR A 65 -0.43 -12.50 2.31
C THR A 65 -0.46 -11.38 1.27
N VAL A 66 -1.04 -10.21 1.59
CA VAL A 66 -1.01 -9.02 0.73
C VAL A 66 0.43 -8.54 0.52
N LEU A 67 1.27 -8.66 1.55
CA LEU A 67 2.65 -8.15 1.56
C LEU A 67 3.69 -9.15 1.05
N ARG A 68 3.37 -10.45 0.96
CA ARG A 68 4.32 -11.52 0.58
C ARG A 68 4.97 -11.32 -0.79
N SER A 69 4.34 -10.57 -1.69
CA SER A 69 4.87 -10.27 -3.03
C SER A 69 5.89 -9.12 -3.04
N LEU A 70 6.10 -8.43 -1.92
CA LEU A 70 7.03 -7.31 -1.83
C LEU A 70 8.45 -7.73 -1.43
N PRO A 71 9.48 -7.04 -1.96
CA PRO A 71 10.83 -7.09 -1.41
C PRO A 71 10.87 -6.55 0.03
N GLU A 72 11.70 -7.16 0.88
CA GLU A 72 11.91 -6.77 2.28
C GLU A 72 12.14 -5.25 2.47
N LYS A 73 12.96 -4.64 1.61
CA LYS A 73 13.28 -3.20 1.66
C LYS A 73 12.06 -2.26 1.53
N MET A 74 10.92 -2.78 1.07
CA MET A 74 9.69 -2.01 0.93
C MET A 74 8.78 -2.14 2.16
N LEU A 75 9.04 -3.10 3.06
CA LEU A 75 8.24 -3.33 4.27
C LEU A 75 8.75 -2.48 5.44
N TYR A 76 7.88 -2.17 6.40
CA TYR A 76 8.34 -1.71 7.72
C TYR A 76 9.21 -2.81 8.38
N GLN A 77 10.32 -2.43 9.02
CA GLN A 77 11.25 -3.39 9.63
C GLN A 77 10.58 -4.30 10.66
N SER A 78 9.67 -3.74 11.46
CA SER A 78 8.90 -4.51 12.44
C SER A 78 7.94 -5.49 11.77
N VAL A 79 7.29 -5.09 10.67
CA VAL A 79 6.38 -5.93 9.90
C VAL A 79 7.09 -7.13 9.27
N TRP A 80 8.28 -6.93 8.70
CA TRP A 80 9.04 -8.04 8.12
C TRP A 80 9.45 -9.10 9.15
N ARG A 81 9.89 -8.67 10.34
CA ARG A 81 10.20 -9.57 11.45
C ARG A 81 8.98 -10.41 11.82
N CYS A 82 7.80 -9.82 11.87
CA CYS A 82 6.56 -10.54 12.18
C CYS A 82 6.16 -11.53 11.07
N ILE A 83 6.33 -11.17 9.79
CA ILE A 83 6.12 -12.09 8.66
C ILE A 83 7.10 -13.27 8.71
N ARG A 84 8.38 -13.02 9.03
CA ARG A 84 9.42 -14.06 9.16
C ARG A 84 9.13 -15.01 10.32
N ASP A 85 8.72 -14.47 11.45
CA ASP A 85 8.53 -15.22 12.71
C ASP A 85 7.12 -15.84 12.82
N GLY A 86 6.25 -15.61 11.83
CA GLY A 86 4.89 -16.16 11.79
C GLY A 86 3.90 -15.48 12.74
N ILE A 87 4.20 -14.28 13.23
CA ILE A 87 3.38 -13.53 14.19
C ILE A 87 2.41 -12.64 13.40
N MET A 88 1.10 -12.92 13.48
CA MET A 88 0.06 -12.27 12.66
C MET A 88 -0.47 -10.94 13.20
N GLU A 89 -0.18 -10.57 14.46
CA GLU A 89 -0.89 -9.45 15.13
C GLU A 89 -0.26 -8.06 14.96
N CYS A 90 1.00 -7.96 14.53
CA CYS A 90 1.78 -6.73 14.76
C CYS A 90 1.69 -5.66 13.67
N VAL A 91 0.80 -5.77 12.69
CA VAL A 91 0.94 -4.92 11.48
C VAL A 91 0.29 -3.54 11.61
N LEU A 92 -0.55 -3.33 12.63
CA LEU A 92 -1.24 -2.06 12.87
C LEU A 92 -0.75 -1.30 14.11
N SER A 93 -0.03 -1.93 15.04
CA SER A 93 0.38 -1.30 16.30
C SER A 93 1.55 -0.31 16.16
N ASP A 94 2.28 -0.35 15.05
CA ASP A 94 3.51 0.44 14.86
C ASP A 94 3.34 1.62 13.87
N VAL A 95 2.10 1.91 13.46
CA VAL A 95 1.79 2.98 12.47
C VAL A 95 1.18 4.23 13.13
N PHE A 96 1.10 4.27 14.46
CA PHE A 96 0.72 5.46 15.25
C PHE A 96 1.74 5.76 16.35
#